data_AF-A0A924G320-F1
#
_entry.id   AF-A0A924G320-F1
#
_cell.length_a   1.000
_cell.length_b   1.000
_cell.length_c   1.000
_cell.angle_alpha   90.00
_cell.angle_beta   90.00
_cell.angle_gamma   90.00
#
_symmetry.space_group_name_H-M   'P 1'
#
loop_
_entity.id
_entity.type
_entity.pdbx_description
1 polymer ?
#
loop_
_entity_poly.entity_id
_entity_poly.type
_entity_poly.pdbx_seq_one_letter_code
_entity_poly.pdbx_strand_id
1 'polypeptide(L)' 'MIVTKIGDSLGIRLSAEDVARLGLKEGDKVVVKPLDITPAIMTDPLARKKALEDLRRFEGMMPAGFKFDRDEANER' A
#
# COMPACT_ATOMS: atom_id res chain seq x y z
N MET A 1 9.34 2.27 2.67
CA MET A 1 10.75 1.84 2.55
C MET A 1 11.12 1.79 1.07
N ILE A 2 12.34 2.17 0.70
CA ILE A 2 12.79 2.19 -0.70
C ILE A 2 13.87 1.12 -0.86
N VAL A 3 13.76 0.30 -1.90
CA VAL A 3 14.79 -0.66 -2.31
C VAL A 3 15.66 0.01 -3.36
N THR A 4 16.98 -0.06 -3.19
CA THR A 4 17.95 0.51 -4.13
C THR A 4 18.92 -0.57 -4.60
N LYS A 5 19.43 -0.43 -5.82
CA LYS A 5 20.47 -1.32 -6.37
C LYS A 5 21.85 -0.77 -6.00
N ILE A 6 22.70 -1.63 -5.43
CA ILE A 6 24.09 -1.33 -5.08
C ILE A 6 24.94 -2.43 -5.70
N GLY A 7 25.59 -2.16 -6.84
CA GLY A 7 26.32 -3.18 -7.60
C GLY A 7 25.39 -4.34 -8.01
N ASP A 8 25.78 -5.57 -7.65
CA ASP A 8 24.99 -6.79 -7.87
C ASP A 8 24.04 -7.14 -6.71
N SER A 9 23.88 -6.24 -5.73
CA SER A 9 23.05 -6.44 -4.55
C SER A 9 21.92 -5.40 -4.43
N LEU A 10 20.93 -5.69 -3.60
CA LEU A 10 19.87 -4.76 -3.23
C LEU A 10 20.06 -4.28 -1.78
N GLY A 11 19.93 -2.98 -1.58
CA GLY A 11 19.89 -2.34 -0.27
C GLY A 11 18.46 -1.92 0.09
N ILE A 12 18.12 -2.00 1.38
CA ILE A 12 16.86 -1.48 1.92
C ILE A 12 17.20 -0.28 2.81
N ARG A 13 16.58 0.87 2.56
CA ARG A 13 16.72 2.04 3.44
C ARG A 13 15.78 1.93 4.63
N LEU A 14 16.35 1.77 5.83
CA LEU A 14 15.65 1.88 7.10
C LEU A 14 15.54 3.35 7.52
N SER A 15 14.46 3.71 8.20
CA SER A 15 14.33 5.03 8.82
C SER A 15 15.19 5.13 10.08
N ALA A 16 15.53 6.35 10.52
CA ALA A 16 16.27 6.53 11.77
C ALA A 16 15.52 5.97 12.98
N GLU A 17 14.19 6.04 12.97
CA GLU A 17 13.33 5.47 14.01
C GLU A 17 13.43 3.95 14.06
N ASP A 18 13.41 3.27 12.91
CA ASP A 18 13.54 1.81 12.83
C ASP A 18 14.93 1.35 13.25
N VAL A 19 15.98 2.07 12.86
CA VAL A 19 17.36 1.80 13.29
C VAL A 19 17.48 1.90 14.80
N ALA A 20 16.91 2.94 15.42
CA ALA A 20 16.92 3.12 16.86
C ALA A 20 16.11 2.03 17.59
N ARG A 21 14.92 1.68 17.09
CA ARG A 21 14.08 0.61 17.67
C ARG A 21 14.75 -0.75 17.64
N LEU A 22 15.39 -1.07 16.52
CA LEU A 22 16.10 -2.34 16.33
C LEU A 22 17.49 -2.33 16.96
N GLY A 23 17.97 -1.17 17.44
CA GLY A 23 19.29 -1.00 18.04
C GLY A 23 20.45 -1.26 17.08
N LEU A 24 20.22 -1.13 15.77
CA LEU A 24 21.18 -1.49 14.73
C LEU A 24 22.31 -0.47 14.65
N LYS A 25 23.53 -0.96 14.46
CA LYS A 25 24.73 -0.15 14.25
C LYS A 25 25.40 -0.52 12.94
N GLU A 26 26.26 0.38 12.45
CA GLU A 26 27.09 0.09 11.29
C GLU A 26 27.98 -1.12 11.57
N GLY A 27 28.02 -2.08 10.65
CA GLY A 27 28.77 -3.33 10.79
C GLY A 27 27.99 -4.49 11.42
N ASP A 28 26.76 -4.25 11.90
CA ASP A 28 25.91 -5.34 12.40
C ASP A 28 25.50 -6.30 11.28
N LYS A 29 25.61 -7.60 11.56
CA LYS A 29 25.11 -8.65 10.67
C LYS A 29 23.65 -8.90 10.97
N VAL A 30 22.80 -8.65 9.98
CA VAL A 30 21.37 -8.90 10.05
C VAL A 30 21.00 -10.09 9.18
N VAL A 31 20.13 -10.96 9.69
CA VAL A 31 19.54 -12.05 8.91
C VAL A 31 18.07 -11.73 8.70
N VAL A 32 17.68 -11.52 7.44
CA VAL A 32 16.28 -11.29 7.07
C VAL A 32 15.65 -12.65 6.76
N LYS A 33 14.57 -12.99 7.47
CA LYS A 33 13.74 -14.15 7.13
C LYS A 33 12.46 -13.65 6.48
N PRO A 34 12.02 -14.23 5.35
CA PRO A 34 10.68 -13.97 4.85
C PRO A 34 9.70 -14.46 5.91
N LEU A 35 8.81 -13.56 6.35
CA LEU A 35 7.66 -13.95 7.13
C LEU A 35 6.55 -14.22 6.11
N ASP A 36 6.03 -15.46 6.07
CA ASP A 36 4.82 -15.82 5.33
C ASP A 36 3.59 -15.21 6.03
N ILE A 37 3.56 -13.89 6.12
CA ILE A 37 2.35 -13.16 6.41
C ILE A 37 1.59 -13.13 5.09
N THR A 38 0.48 -13.88 5.01
CA THR A 38 -0.65 -13.47 4.16
C THR A 38 -0.73 -11.97 4.28
N PRO A 39 -0.60 -11.20 3.17
CA PRO A 39 -0.38 -9.77 3.26
C PRO A 39 -1.48 -9.22 4.12
N ALA A 40 -1.13 -8.82 5.35
CA ALA A 40 -1.98 -7.96 6.13
C ALA A 40 -2.15 -6.79 5.19
N ILE A 41 -3.36 -6.63 4.65
CA ILE A 41 -3.70 -5.52 3.79
C ILE A 41 -3.43 -4.31 4.68
N MET A 42 -2.22 -3.76 4.58
CA MET A 42 -1.84 -2.52 5.21
C MET A 42 -2.68 -1.52 4.46
N THR A 43 -3.88 -1.28 4.98
CA THR A 43 -4.76 -0.23 4.51
C THR A 43 -3.99 1.05 4.73
N ASP A 44 -3.35 1.53 3.66
CA ASP A 44 -2.78 2.87 3.62
C ASP A 44 -3.88 3.81 4.14
N PRO A 45 -3.66 4.54 5.25
CA PRO A 45 -4.67 5.45 5.78
C PRO A 45 -5.14 6.47 4.72
N LEU A 46 -4.29 6.76 3.73
CA LEU A 46 -4.60 7.60 2.58
C LEU A 46 -5.34 6.87 1.45
N ALA A 47 -5.39 5.54 1.43
CA ALA A 47 -6.09 4.77 0.39
C ALA A 47 -7.58 5.11 0.35
N ARG A 48 -8.23 5.28 1.51
CA ARG A 48 -9.64 5.71 1.55
C ARG A 48 -9.82 7.09 0.94
N LYS A 49 -8.92 8.03 1.22
CA LYS A 49 -9.00 9.39 0.68
C LYS A 49 -8.77 9.41 -0.83
N LYS A 50 -7.76 8.68 -1.32
CA LYS A 50 -7.50 8.51 -2.75
C LYS A 50 -8.66 7.86 -3.48
N ALA A 51 -9.23 6.78 -2.93
CA ALA A 51 -10.39 6.11 -3.50
C ALA A 51 -11.60 7.06 -3.61
N LEU A 52 -11.82 7.90 -2.60
CA LEU A 52 -12.87 8.92 -2.64
C LEU A 52 -12.57 10.02 -3.68
N GLU A 53 -11.31 10.45 -3.84
CA GLU A 53 -10.92 11.40 -4.88
C GLU A 53 -11.08 10.83 -6.30
N ASP A 54 -10.78 9.55 -6.50
CA ASP A 54 -10.99 8.88 -7.78
C ASP A 54 -12.48 8.73 -8.09
N LEU A 55 -13.32 8.41 -7.10
CA LEU A 55 -14.77 8.35 -7.26
C LEU A 55 -15.38 9.71 -7.64
N ARG A 56 -14.83 10.81 -7.10
CA ARG A 56 -15.29 12.17 -7.45
C ARG A 56 -15.10 12.49 -8.93
N ARG A 57 -14.19 11.84 -9.65
CA ARG A 57 -14.04 12.03 -11.10
C ARG A 57 -15.27 11.57 -11.89
N PHE A 58 -16.09 10.72 -11.31
CA PHE A 58 -17.30 10.18 -11.93
C PHE A 58 -18.57 10.93 -11.46
N GLU A 59 -18.45 11.98 -10.63
CA GLU A 59 -19.59 12.82 -10.26
C GLU A 59 -20.18 13.49 -11.51
N GLY A 60 -21.52 13.47 -11.63
CA GLY A 60 -22.23 14.09 -12.74
C GLY A 60 -22.28 13.29 -14.04
N MET A 61 -21.67 12.10 -14.10
CA MET A 61 -21.76 11.21 -15.27
C MET A 61 -23.09 10.46 -15.36
N MET A 62 -23.90 10.50 -14.30
CA MET A 62 -25.14 9.75 -14.23
C MET A 62 -26.32 10.59 -14.73
N PRO A 63 -27.19 10.05 -15.61
CA PRO A 63 -28.40 10.73 -16.05
C PRO A 63 -29.33 11.13 -14.90
N ALA A 64 -30.13 12.17 -15.11
CA ALA A 64 -31.17 12.57 -14.16
C ALA A 64 -32.14 11.38 -13.93
N GLY A 65 -32.27 10.95 -12.68
CA GLY A 65 -33.12 9.81 -12.31
C GLY A 65 -32.44 8.44 -12.35
N PHE A 66 -31.13 8.37 -12.60
CA PHE A 66 -30.40 7.11 -12.48
C PHE A 66 -30.51 6.55 -11.05
N LYS A 67 -30.96 5.31 -10.95
CA LYS A 67 -31.00 4.54 -9.71
C LYS A 67 -30.15 3.29 -9.91
N PHE A 68 -29.15 3.11 -9.06
CA PHE A 68 -28.35 1.90 -9.07
C PHE A 68 -29.17 0.73 -8.53
N ASP A 69 -29.36 -0.30 -9.34
CA ASP A 69 -29.90 -1.60 -8.91
C ASP A 69 -28.78 -2.64 -8.90
N ARG A 70 -28.57 -3.25 -7.73
CA ARG A 70 -27.48 -4.21 -7.54
C ARG A 70 -27.81 -5.55 -8.18
N ASP A 71 -29.07 -5.96 -8.14
CA ASP A 71 -29.45 -7.29 -8.59
C ASP A 71 -29.41 -7.32 -10.12
N GLU A 72 -29.96 -6.29 -10.79
CA GLU A 72 -29.83 -6.07 -12.24
C GLU A 72 -28.37 -6.05 -12.72
N ALA A 73 -27.47 -5.41 -11.96
CA ALA A 73 -26.05 -5.31 -12.32
C ALA A 73 -25.28 -6.64 -12.19
N ASN A 74 -25.79 -7.60 -11.41
CA ASN A 74 -25.13 -8.88 -11.12
C ASN A 74 -25.77 -10.09 -11.83
N GLU A 75 -26.72 -9.88 -12.76
CA GLU A 75 -27.36 -10.95 -13.54
C GLU A 75 -26.44 -11.61 -14.62
N ARG A 76 -25.12 -11.56 -14.44
CA ARG A 76 -24.11 -12.12 -15.36
C ARG A 76 -23.57 -13.47 -14.91
#